data_AF-A0A2N5H0F2-F1
#
_entry.id   AF-A0A2N5H0F2-F1
#
_cell.length_a   1.000
_cell.length_b   1.000
_cell.length_c   1.000
_cell.angle_alpha   90.00
_cell.angle_beta   90.00
_cell.angle_gamma   90.00
#
_symmetry.space_group_name_H-M   'P 1'
#
loop_
_entity.id
_entity.type
_entity.pdbx_description
1 polymer ?
#
loop_
_entity_poly.entity_id
_entity_poly.type
_entity_poly.pdbx_seq_one_letter_code
_entity_poly.pdbx_strand_id
1 'polypeptide(L)'
;MVEVRRIEDQLLMLDKADWLKDEFLTWNWWVLVAFLIIPWLIWIVVSRRETIVEDLLVGTNIMLITFILDVVGLQLSLWEYPIKLIPLNPRAWSFDLSMVPVAFMLLYQYFTTWKSYIAALLLMAAMYAFIGEPFSEWVQFVHYIKWNYFYSFFYYIAAGISVRMIVLKLVAVSKRGTSAKKTSLHRGEENA
;
A
#
# COMPACT_ATOMS: atom_id res chain seq x y z
N MET A 1 -13.45 -13.41 28.11
CA MET A 1 -13.41 -13.96 26.73
C MET A 1 -14.78 -13.93 26.06
N VAL A 2 -15.83 -14.57 26.60
CA VAL A 2 -17.19 -14.53 26.01
C VAL A 2 -17.78 -13.12 25.98
N GLU A 3 -17.59 -12.34 27.05
CA GLU A 3 -18.13 -10.97 27.13
C GLU A 3 -17.45 -9.99 26.17
N VAL A 4 -16.13 -10.12 25.98
CA VAL A 4 -15.38 -9.29 25.01
C VAL A 4 -15.87 -9.59 23.59
N ARG A 5 -16.00 -10.86 23.22
CA ARG A 5 -16.53 -11.27 21.91
C ARG A 5 -17.96 -10.76 21.69
N ARG A 6 -18.80 -10.80 22.72
CA ARG A 6 -20.18 -10.26 22.65
C ARG A 6 -20.18 -8.76 22.33
N ILE A 7 -19.29 -8.00 22.96
CA ILE A 7 -19.16 -6.56 22.72
C ILE A 7 -18.62 -6.29 21.30
N GLU A 8 -17.63 -7.07 20.84
CA GLU A 8 -17.12 -6.99 19.47
C GLU A 8 -18.23 -7.27 18.43
N ASP A 9 -19.03 -8.31 18.65
CA ASP A 9 -20.14 -8.66 17.76
C ASP A 9 -21.19 -7.53 17.74
N GLN A 10 -21.53 -6.95 18.90
CA GLN A 10 -22.45 -5.81 18.99
C GLN A 10 -21.90 -4.58 18.26
N LEU A 11 -20.61 -4.29 18.42
CA LEU A 11 -19.95 -3.17 17.76
C LEU A 11 -19.94 -3.36 16.25
N LEU A 12 -19.63 -4.56 15.75
CA LEU A 12 -19.68 -4.88 14.31
C LEU A 12 -21.08 -4.71 13.73
N MET A 13 -22.13 -5.07 14.48
CA MET A 13 -23.51 -4.92 14.01
C MET A 13 -23.93 -3.46 13.95
N LEU A 14 -23.58 -2.67 14.96
CA LEU A 14 -23.82 -1.22 14.96
C LEU A 14 -23.07 -0.53 13.82
N ASP A 15 -21.79 -0.84 13.66
CA ASP A 15 -20.94 -0.26 12.62
C ASP A 15 -21.48 -0.54 11.20
N LYS A 16 -21.98 -1.76 10.97
CA LYS A 16 -22.64 -2.12 9.71
C LYS A 16 -23.93 -1.36 9.47
N ALA A 17 -24.75 -1.18 10.51
CA ALA A 17 -26.01 -0.47 10.40
C ALA A 17 -25.79 1.02 10.11
N ASP A 18 -24.85 1.64 10.80
CA ASP A 18 -24.46 3.04 10.58
C ASP A 18 -23.88 3.22 9.17
N TRP A 19 -22.99 2.33 8.74
CA TRP A 19 -22.43 2.36 7.39
C TRP A 19 -23.50 2.25 6.30
N LEU A 20 -24.45 1.32 6.41
CA LEU A 20 -25.52 1.14 5.42
C LEU A 20 -26.43 2.37 5.30
N LYS A 21 -26.60 3.10 6.39
CA LYS A 21 -27.54 4.21 6.48
C LYS A 21 -26.90 5.54 6.08
N ASP A 22 -25.70 5.80 6.58
CA ASP A 22 -25.10 7.14 6.58
C ASP A 22 -23.86 7.25 5.69
N GLU A 23 -23.24 6.13 5.29
CA GLU A 23 -22.02 6.13 4.46
C GLU A 23 -22.21 5.51 3.07
N PHE A 24 -22.95 4.42 2.97
CA PHE A 24 -23.11 3.63 1.75
C PHE A 24 -23.78 4.46 0.64
N LEU A 25 -23.19 4.42 -0.56
CA LEU A 25 -23.63 5.17 -1.76
C LEU A 25 -23.63 6.70 -1.63
N THR A 26 -23.05 7.25 -0.57
CA THR A 26 -22.78 8.70 -0.50
C THR A 26 -21.73 9.11 -1.52
N TRP A 27 -21.63 10.41 -1.80
CA TRP A 27 -20.58 10.95 -2.66
C TRP A 27 -19.17 10.55 -2.19
N ASN A 28 -18.93 10.62 -0.88
CA ASN A 28 -17.66 10.24 -0.27
C ASN A 28 -17.31 8.77 -0.48
N TRP A 29 -18.32 7.89 -0.42
CA TRP A 29 -18.14 6.47 -0.74
C TRP A 29 -17.70 6.25 -2.19
N TRP A 30 -18.29 6.95 -3.16
CA TRP A 30 -17.86 6.88 -4.56
C TRP A 30 -16.43 7.40 -4.78
N VAL A 31 -16.00 8.42 -4.03
CA VAL A 31 -14.61 8.87 -4.06
C VAL A 31 -13.66 7.79 -3.53
N LEU A 32 -14.02 7.08 -2.46
CA LEU A 32 -13.25 5.95 -1.96
C LEU A 32 -13.19 4.79 -2.98
N VAL A 33 -14.30 4.51 -3.69
CA VAL A 33 -14.30 3.56 -4.82
C VAL A 33 -13.35 4.03 -5.92
N ALA A 34 -13.37 5.31 -6.27
CA ALA A 34 -12.48 5.88 -7.27
C ALA A 34 -11.01 5.74 -6.85
N PHE A 35 -10.67 6.00 -5.59
CA PHE A 35 -9.32 5.80 -5.04
C PHE A 35 -8.89 4.33 -5.05
N LEU A 36 -9.83 3.39 -4.93
CA LEU A 36 -9.54 1.97 -5.06
C LEU A 36 -9.35 1.55 -6.53
N ILE A 37 -10.15 2.04 -7.47
CA ILE A 37 -10.18 1.50 -8.84
C ILE A 37 -9.25 2.25 -9.80
N ILE A 38 -9.21 3.59 -9.73
CA ILE A 38 -8.47 4.41 -10.70
C ILE A 38 -6.96 4.11 -10.71
N PRO A 39 -6.26 4.00 -9.56
CA PRO A 39 -4.83 3.71 -9.58
C PRO A 39 -4.54 2.36 -10.26
N TRP A 40 -5.32 1.31 -9.99
CA TRP A 40 -5.16 0.03 -10.65
C TRP A 40 -5.42 0.09 -12.16
N LEU A 41 -6.42 0.86 -12.60
CA LEU A 41 -6.65 1.08 -14.03
C LEU A 41 -5.46 1.79 -14.69
N ILE A 42 -4.93 2.83 -14.05
CA ILE A 42 -3.71 3.51 -14.51
C ILE A 42 -2.59 2.48 -14.61
N TRP A 43 -2.35 1.71 -13.55
CA TRP A 43 -1.30 0.69 -13.52
C TRP A 43 -1.40 -0.31 -14.67
N ILE A 44 -2.58 -0.86 -14.95
CA ILE A 44 -2.78 -1.81 -16.06
C ILE A 44 -2.36 -1.20 -17.41
N VAL A 45 -2.62 0.09 -17.62
CA VAL A 45 -2.31 0.78 -18.88
C VAL A 45 -0.81 1.11 -19.00
N VAL A 46 -0.15 1.52 -17.91
CA VAL A 46 1.25 1.95 -17.93
C VAL A 46 2.27 0.88 -17.50
N SER A 47 1.82 -0.26 -16.96
CA SER A 47 2.73 -1.30 -16.47
C SER A 47 3.54 -1.94 -17.59
N ARG A 48 4.84 -2.13 -17.35
CA ARG A 48 5.77 -2.78 -18.27
C ARG A 48 5.79 -4.28 -18.00
N ARG A 49 5.50 -5.07 -19.03
CA ARG A 49 5.43 -6.54 -18.95
C ARG A 49 6.72 -7.20 -18.44
N GLU A 50 7.88 -6.56 -18.66
CA GLU A 50 9.19 -7.08 -18.27
C GLU A 50 9.41 -7.09 -16.75
N THR A 51 8.84 -6.13 -16.02
CA THR A 51 9.06 -5.94 -14.57
C THR A 51 7.83 -6.25 -13.75
N ILE A 52 6.77 -6.80 -14.35
CA ILE A 52 5.45 -6.96 -13.70
C ILE A 52 5.51 -7.76 -12.39
N VAL A 53 6.37 -8.79 -12.31
CA VAL A 53 6.53 -9.60 -11.09
C VAL A 53 7.24 -8.81 -9.99
N GLU A 54 8.31 -8.09 -10.35
CA GLU A 54 9.06 -7.24 -9.41
C GLU A 54 8.16 -6.12 -8.89
N ASP A 55 7.32 -5.59 -9.77
CA ASP A 55 6.38 -4.52 -9.47
C ASP A 55 5.27 -5.00 -8.53
N LEU A 56 4.64 -6.14 -8.80
CA LEU A 56 3.66 -6.76 -7.89
C LEU A 56 4.28 -7.12 -6.53
N LEU A 57 5.56 -7.51 -6.49
CA LEU A 57 6.28 -7.70 -5.23
C LEU A 57 6.44 -6.39 -4.47
N VAL A 58 6.79 -5.28 -5.14
CA VAL A 58 6.82 -3.95 -4.50
C VAL A 58 5.45 -3.60 -3.94
N GLY A 59 4.41 -3.67 -4.77
CA GLY A 59 3.04 -3.35 -4.37
C GLY A 59 2.58 -4.17 -3.16
N THR A 60 2.80 -5.49 -3.19
CA THR A 60 2.40 -6.38 -2.10
C THR A 60 3.14 -6.11 -0.79
N ASN A 61 4.44 -5.80 -0.85
CA ASN A 61 5.19 -5.44 0.35
C ASN A 61 4.74 -4.09 0.92
N ILE A 62 4.46 -3.12 0.06
CA ILE A 62 3.92 -1.82 0.49
C ILE A 62 2.53 -2.00 1.11
N MET A 63 1.63 -2.75 0.48
CA MET A 63 0.31 -3.09 1.05
C MET A 63 0.45 -3.69 2.46
N LEU A 64 1.39 -4.61 2.66
CA LEU A 64 1.60 -5.23 3.96
C LEU A 64 2.08 -4.21 5.01
N ILE A 65 3.03 -3.34 4.63
CA ILE A 65 3.60 -2.33 5.53
C ILE A 65 2.54 -1.28 5.89
N THR A 66 1.75 -0.81 4.93
CA THR A 66 0.66 0.16 5.17
C THR A 66 -0.42 -0.46 6.03
N PHE A 67 -0.89 -1.67 5.69
CA PHE A 67 -1.91 -2.38 6.45
C PHE A 67 -1.51 -2.59 7.91
N ILE A 68 -0.27 -3.01 8.18
CA ILE A 68 0.22 -3.19 9.56
C ILE A 68 0.28 -1.84 10.29
N LEU A 69 0.79 -0.79 9.62
CA LEU A 69 0.82 0.55 10.20
C LEU A 69 -0.58 1.02 10.57
N ASP A 70 -1.56 0.76 9.70
CA ASP A 70 -2.93 1.22 9.87
C ASP A 70 -3.66 0.49 11.01
N VAL A 71 -3.45 -0.83 11.12
CA VAL A 71 -3.93 -1.61 12.27
C VAL A 71 -3.35 -1.06 13.58
N VAL A 72 -2.05 -0.79 13.63
CA VAL A 72 -1.40 -0.24 14.83
C VAL A 72 -1.87 1.19 15.11
N GLY A 73 -1.99 2.02 14.07
CA GLY A 73 -2.40 3.42 14.16
C GLY A 73 -3.81 3.56 14.71
N LEU A 74 -4.75 2.76 14.20
CA LEU A 74 -6.12 2.71 14.70
C LEU A 74 -6.19 2.20 16.13
N GLN A 75 -5.44 1.13 16.46
CA GLN A 75 -5.41 0.56 17.80
C GLN A 75 -4.85 1.53 18.86
N LEU A 76 -3.91 2.39 18.47
CA LEU A 76 -3.30 3.40 19.33
C LEU A 76 -4.03 4.76 19.28
N SER A 77 -5.12 4.86 18.50
CA SER A 77 -5.88 6.09 18.27
C SER A 77 -4.97 7.25 17.80
N LEU A 78 -4.05 6.94 16.89
CA LEU A 78 -3.19 7.94 16.26
C LEU A 78 -3.96 8.72 15.19
N TRP A 79 -4.81 8.02 14.45
CA TRP A 79 -5.79 8.54 13.50
C TRP A 79 -7.02 7.63 13.46
N GLU A 80 -8.07 8.12 12.81
CA GLU A 80 -9.27 7.36 12.54
C GLU A 80 -9.79 7.64 11.12
N TYR A 81 -10.61 6.72 10.61
CA TYR A 81 -11.29 6.87 9.32
C TYR A 81 -12.78 7.08 9.59
N PRO A 82 -13.30 8.31 9.38
CA PRO A 82 -14.71 8.63 9.59
C PRO A 82 -15.62 7.95 8.57
N ILE A 83 -15.11 7.66 7.36
CA ILE A 83 -15.87 7.04 6.27
C ILE A 83 -15.11 5.82 5.78
N LYS A 84 -15.84 4.74 5.50
CA LYS A 84 -15.29 3.43 5.14
C LYS A 84 -15.86 2.96 3.82
N LEU A 85 -15.01 2.30 3.03
CA LEU A 85 -15.46 1.68 1.79
C LEU A 85 -16.35 0.45 2.07
N ILE A 86 -15.97 -0.34 3.06
CA ILE A 86 -16.70 -1.52 3.52
C ILE A 86 -16.75 -1.51 5.05
N PRO A 87 -17.81 -2.07 5.67
CA PRO A 87 -17.97 -2.10 7.12
C PRO A 87 -17.16 -3.25 7.74
N LEU A 88 -15.87 -3.32 7.40
CA LEU A 88 -14.90 -4.30 7.88
C LEU A 88 -13.57 -3.59 8.16
N ASN A 89 -12.84 -4.07 9.16
CA ASN A 89 -11.50 -3.57 9.47
C ASN A 89 -10.43 -4.24 8.58
N PRO A 90 -9.31 -3.54 8.31
CA PRO A 90 -9.05 -2.12 8.61
C PRO A 90 -9.91 -1.20 7.75
N ARG A 91 -9.97 0.09 8.09
CA ARG A 91 -10.93 1.02 7.48
C ARG A 91 -10.43 1.66 6.17
N ALA A 92 -9.11 1.67 5.95
CA ALA A 92 -8.45 2.44 4.90
C ALA A 92 -8.21 1.69 3.57
N TRP A 93 -9.08 0.75 3.18
CA TRP A 93 -8.83 -0.16 2.04
C TRP A 93 -8.42 0.57 0.75
N SER A 94 -9.09 1.68 0.42
CA SER A 94 -8.80 2.47 -0.78
C SER A 94 -7.37 3.04 -0.79
N PHE A 95 -6.83 3.39 0.38
CA PHE A 95 -5.48 3.89 0.52
C PHE A 95 -4.46 2.75 0.55
N ASP A 96 -4.71 1.76 1.41
CA ASP A 96 -3.79 0.66 1.69
C ASP A 96 -3.62 -0.32 0.54
N LEU A 97 -4.67 -0.57 -0.25
CA LEU A 97 -4.65 -1.58 -1.32
C LEU A 97 -4.46 -1.00 -2.71
N SER A 98 -4.47 0.33 -2.85
CA SER A 98 -4.47 0.98 -4.16
C SER A 98 -3.61 2.24 -4.20
N MET A 99 -4.06 3.35 -3.62
CA MET A 99 -3.42 4.65 -3.79
C MET A 99 -1.93 4.65 -3.43
N VAL A 100 -1.58 4.04 -2.30
CA VAL A 100 -0.19 3.98 -1.85
C VAL A 100 0.60 2.91 -2.62
N PRO A 101 0.20 1.62 -2.64
CA PRO A 101 0.96 0.58 -3.33
C PRO A 101 1.21 0.87 -4.80
N VAL A 102 0.18 1.29 -5.54
CA VAL A 102 0.30 1.52 -6.98
C VAL A 102 1.27 2.66 -7.28
N ALA A 103 1.28 3.72 -6.47
CA ALA A 103 2.25 4.80 -6.66
C ALA A 103 3.69 4.31 -6.44
N PHE A 104 3.93 3.47 -5.43
CA PHE A 104 5.25 2.87 -5.21
C PHE A 104 5.66 1.91 -6.33
N MET A 105 4.71 1.15 -6.88
CA MET A 105 4.92 0.30 -8.06
C MET A 105 5.39 1.13 -9.26
N LEU A 106 4.64 2.16 -9.63
CA LEU A 106 5.03 3.06 -10.73
C LEU A 106 6.40 3.71 -10.46
N LEU A 107 6.65 4.16 -9.23
CA LEU A 107 7.91 4.76 -8.84
C LEU A 107 9.09 3.77 -8.95
N TYR A 108 8.88 2.50 -8.63
CA TYR A 108 9.87 1.45 -8.85
C TYR A 108 10.13 1.22 -10.35
N GLN A 109 9.06 1.11 -11.14
CA GLN A 109 9.12 0.78 -12.57
C GLN A 109 9.82 1.86 -13.41
N TYR A 110 9.53 3.14 -13.16
CA TYR A 110 10.04 4.23 -14.01
C TYR A 110 11.42 4.73 -13.60
N PHE A 111 11.78 4.62 -12.32
CA PHE A 111 13.05 5.14 -11.80
C PHE A 111 14.04 4.00 -11.53
N THR A 112 14.82 3.65 -12.54
CA THR A 112 15.72 2.47 -12.49
C THR A 112 16.99 2.70 -11.69
N THR A 113 17.48 3.94 -11.57
CA THR A 113 18.67 4.27 -10.76
C THR A 113 18.29 4.69 -9.34
N TRP A 114 19.18 4.45 -8.37
CA TRP A 114 18.98 4.89 -6.99
C TRP A 114 18.83 6.41 -6.85
N LYS A 115 19.63 7.20 -7.59
CA LYS A 115 19.57 8.66 -7.56
C LYS A 115 18.20 9.17 -8.03
N SER A 116 17.74 8.68 -9.19
CA SER A 116 16.44 9.07 -9.74
C SER A 116 15.28 8.59 -8.87
N TYR A 117 15.40 7.38 -8.30
CA TYR A 117 14.37 6.82 -7.42
C TYR A 117 14.24 7.61 -6.12
N ILE A 118 15.35 7.93 -5.46
CA ILE A 118 15.33 8.69 -4.20
C ILE A 118 14.75 10.09 -4.44
N ALA A 119 15.12 10.75 -5.54
CA ALA A 119 14.55 12.06 -5.89
C ALA A 119 13.02 11.99 -6.09
N ALA A 120 12.56 11.00 -6.86
CA ALA A 120 11.12 10.77 -7.06
C ALA A 120 10.41 10.40 -5.76
N LEU A 121 11.01 9.55 -4.93
CA LEU A 121 10.46 9.10 -3.66
C LEU A 121 10.29 10.26 -2.67
N LEU A 122 11.29 11.15 -2.57
CA LEU A 122 11.20 12.35 -1.74
C LEU A 122 10.07 13.27 -2.19
N LEU A 123 9.92 13.45 -3.51
CA LEU A 123 8.83 14.24 -4.08
C LEU A 123 7.46 13.60 -3.78
N MET A 124 7.33 12.31 -4.02
CA MET A 124 6.10 11.55 -3.76
C MET A 124 5.74 11.58 -2.27
N ALA A 125 6.71 11.35 -1.38
CA ALA A 125 6.52 11.42 0.07
C ALA A 125 6.07 12.82 0.51
N ALA A 126 6.68 13.89 -0.05
CA ALA A 126 6.29 15.26 0.25
C ALA A 126 4.86 15.56 -0.24
N MET A 127 4.51 15.12 -1.45
CA MET A 127 3.16 15.27 -1.99
C MET A 127 2.13 14.53 -1.14
N TYR A 128 2.43 13.29 -0.72
CA TYR A 128 1.48 12.50 0.05
C TYR A 128 1.31 13.07 1.46
N ALA A 129 2.42 13.31 2.17
CA ALA A 129 2.37 13.80 3.54
C ALA A 129 1.84 15.23 3.66
N PHE A 130 2.24 16.15 2.77
CA PHE A 130 1.95 17.58 2.95
C PHE A 130 0.84 18.12 2.04
N ILE A 131 0.33 17.32 1.10
CA ILE A 131 -0.80 17.71 0.25
C ILE A 131 -1.92 16.67 0.35
N GLY A 132 -1.60 15.40 0.11
CA GLY A 132 -2.58 14.30 0.09
C GLY A 132 -3.26 14.07 1.44
N GLU A 133 -2.49 13.98 2.52
CA GLU A 133 -3.02 13.76 3.88
C GLU A 133 -3.82 14.96 4.41
N PRO A 134 -3.32 16.22 4.33
CA PRO A 134 -4.12 17.39 4.68
C PRO A 134 -5.41 17.52 3.85
N PHE A 135 -5.34 17.18 2.55
CA PHE A 135 -6.53 17.13 1.70
C PHE A 135 -7.51 16.05 2.16
N SER A 136 -7.00 14.85 2.50
CA SER A 136 -7.84 13.75 2.99
C SER A 136 -8.49 14.07 4.32
N GLU A 137 -7.80 14.84 5.18
CA GLU A 137 -8.38 15.35 6.43
C GLU A 137 -9.42 16.43 6.19
N TRP A 138 -9.17 17.35 5.25
CA TRP A 138 -10.13 18.38 4.87
C TRP A 138 -11.44 17.81 4.31
N VAL A 139 -11.36 16.72 3.53
CA VAL A 139 -12.53 16.01 2.98
C VAL A 139 -13.08 14.96 3.96
N GLN A 140 -12.54 14.87 5.17
CA GLN A 140 -12.97 13.97 6.25
C GLN A 140 -12.84 12.47 5.95
N PHE A 141 -11.91 12.09 5.07
CA PHE A 141 -11.54 10.68 4.88
C PHE A 141 -10.67 10.13 5.99
N VAL A 142 -9.85 11.00 6.60
CA VAL A 142 -8.98 10.65 7.73
C VAL A 142 -9.10 11.76 8.77
N HIS A 143 -9.05 11.42 10.04
CA HIS A 143 -8.92 12.40 11.11
C HIS A 143 -7.69 12.05 11.95
N TYR A 144 -6.72 12.96 12.02
CA TYR A 144 -5.47 12.74 12.74
C TYR A 144 -5.61 13.26 14.17
N ILE A 145 -5.36 12.39 15.16
CA ILE A 145 -5.54 12.69 16.58
C ILE A 145 -4.18 12.99 17.24
N LYS A 146 -3.21 12.08 17.08
CA LYS A 146 -1.85 12.18 17.66
C LYS A 146 -0.74 12.03 16.64
N TRP A 147 -1.11 11.96 15.37
CA TRP A 147 -0.18 11.76 14.28
C TRP A 147 0.12 13.08 13.58
N ASN A 148 1.38 13.28 13.21
CA ASN A 148 1.83 14.46 12.49
C ASN A 148 2.26 14.04 11.08
N TYR A 149 1.91 14.83 10.08
CA TYR A 149 2.27 14.57 8.68
C TYR A 149 3.78 14.39 8.46
N PHE A 150 4.64 15.01 9.28
CA PHE A 150 6.09 14.76 9.24
C PHE A 150 6.45 13.29 9.49
N TYR A 151 5.70 12.58 10.33
CA TYR A 151 5.91 11.14 10.54
C TYR A 151 5.56 10.36 9.28
N SER A 152 4.49 10.71 8.57
CA SER A 152 4.14 10.13 7.27
C SER A 152 5.24 10.35 6.24
N PHE A 153 5.81 11.55 6.18
CA PHE A 153 6.90 11.86 5.26
C PHE A 153 8.09 10.92 5.43
N PHE A 154 8.58 10.74 6.67
CA PHE A 154 9.68 9.81 6.94
C PHE A 154 9.28 8.35 6.75
N TYR A 155 8.04 8.01 7.07
CA TYR A 155 7.49 6.67 6.86
C TYR A 155 7.51 6.28 5.37
N TYR A 156 6.99 7.11 4.47
CA TYR A 156 6.97 6.80 3.03
C TYR A 156 8.38 6.61 2.48
N ILE A 157 9.34 7.43 2.92
CA ILE A 157 10.75 7.30 2.51
C ILE A 157 11.33 5.97 3.01
N ALA A 158 11.14 5.64 4.29
CA ALA A 158 11.65 4.41 4.88
C ALA A 158 11.04 3.16 4.21
N ALA A 159 9.72 3.15 4.00
CA ALA A 159 9.01 2.09 3.29
C ALA A 159 9.54 1.93 1.86
N GLY A 160 9.66 3.03 1.10
CA GLY A 160 10.18 2.99 -0.27
C GLY A 160 11.61 2.46 -0.39
N ILE A 161 12.51 2.88 0.48
CA ILE A 161 13.90 2.43 0.46
C ILE A 161 13.99 0.95 0.87
N SER A 162 13.32 0.56 1.96
CA SER A 162 13.33 -0.81 2.47
C SER A 162 12.78 -1.81 1.45
N VAL A 163 11.60 -1.54 0.87
CA VAL A 163 10.98 -2.43 -0.13
C VAL A 163 11.85 -2.53 -1.38
N ARG A 164 12.37 -1.42 -1.90
CA ARG A 164 13.26 -1.47 -3.07
C ARG A 164 14.51 -2.31 -2.79
N MET A 165 15.12 -2.19 -1.62
CA MET A 165 16.27 -3.03 -1.24
C MET A 165 15.91 -4.51 -1.18
N ILE A 166 14.75 -4.86 -0.60
CA ILE A 166 14.28 -6.24 -0.50
C ILE A 166 14.06 -6.82 -1.90
N VAL A 167 13.32 -6.12 -2.76
CA VAL A 167 13.01 -6.60 -4.13
C VAL A 167 14.28 -6.75 -4.96
N LEU A 168 15.19 -5.77 -4.95
CA LEU A 168 16.47 -5.88 -5.67
C LEU A 168 17.32 -7.07 -5.19
N LYS A 169 17.33 -7.36 -3.88
CA LYS A 169 18.01 -8.55 -3.35
C LYS A 169 17.35 -9.84 -3.83
N LEU A 170 16.02 -9.93 -3.79
CA LEU A 170 15.28 -11.11 -4.25
C LEU A 170 15.51 -11.37 -5.75
N VAL A 171 15.48 -10.32 -6.57
CA VAL A 171 15.77 -10.40 -8.00
C VAL A 171 17.20 -10.88 -8.25
N ALA A 172 18.18 -10.36 -7.50
CA ALA A 172 19.57 -10.80 -7.61
C ALA A 172 19.78 -12.27 -7.19
N VAL A 173 19.01 -12.77 -6.22
CA VAL A 173 19.02 -14.19 -5.83
C VAL A 173 18.40 -15.06 -6.93
N SER A 174 17.25 -14.66 -7.48
CA SER A 174 16.56 -15.38 -8.56
C SER A 174 17.43 -15.56 -9.81
N LYS A 175 18.14 -14.49 -10.22
CA LYS A 175 19.05 -14.53 -11.38
C LYS A 175 20.25 -15.48 -11.15
N ARG A 176 20.79 -15.55 -9.93
CA ARG A 176 21.89 -16.46 -9.57
C ARG A 176 21.48 -17.92 -9.63
N GLY A 177 20.30 -18.27 -9.11
CA GLY A 177 19.77 -19.65 -9.17
C GLY A 177 19.53 -20.13 -10.60
N THR A 178 19.05 -19.26 -11.47
CA THR A 178 18.82 -19.58 -12.89
C THR A 178 20.13 -19.81 -13.65
N SER A 179 21.16 -18.99 -13.39
CA SER A 179 22.48 -19.14 -14.00
C SER A 179 23.17 -20.45 -13.57
N ALA A 180 23.11 -20.79 -12.27
CA ALA A 180 23.69 -22.04 -11.74
C ALA A 180 23.06 -23.30 -12.36
N LYS A 181 21.73 -23.30 -12.57
CA LYS A 181 20.99 -24.42 -13.18
C LYS A 181 21.31 -24.60 -14.67
N LYS A 182 21.55 -23.51 -15.41
CA LYS A 182 21.95 -23.58 -16.83
C LYS A 182 23.35 -24.18 -17.00
N THR A 183 24.29 -23.82 -16.12
CA THR A 183 25.66 -24.36 -16.13
C THR A 183 25.71 -25.86 -15.79
N SER A 184 24.86 -26.35 -14.88
CA SER A 184 24.81 -27.78 -14.54
C SER A 184 24.18 -28.64 -15.64
N LEU A 185 23.24 -28.10 -16.42
CA LEU A 185 22.61 -28.81 -17.54
C LEU A 185 23.59 -28.98 -18.71
N HIS A 186 24.29 -27.92 -19.12
CA HIS A 186 25.29 -28.02 -20.18
C HIS A 186 26.43 -29.00 -19.84
N ARG A 187 26.86 -29.03 -18.57
CA ARG A 187 27.89 -29.97 -18.11
C ARG A 187 27.39 -31.41 -18.00
N GLY A 188 26.07 -31.64 -17.93
CA GLY A 188 25.49 -32.99 -17.99
C GLY A 188 25.39 -33.52 -19.42
N GLU A 189 25.18 -32.64 -20.41
CA GLU A 189 25.12 -32.99 -21.84
C GLU A 189 26.50 -33.23 -22.45
N GLU A 190 27.56 -32.54 -22.00
CA GLU A 190 28.94 -32.80 -22.47
C GLU A 190 29.56 -34.09 -21.94
N ASN A 191 28.99 -34.69 -20.88
CA ASN A 191 29.51 -35.90 -20.24
C ASN A 191 28.68 -37.16 -20.56
N ALA A 192 27.75 -37.08 -21.50
CA ALA A 192 26.93 -38.19 -22.02
C ALA A 192 27.33 -38.51 -23.47
#